data_AF-A0A960VC28-F1
#
_entry.id   AF-A0A960VC28-F1
#
_cell.length_a   1.000
_cell.length_b   1.000
_cell.length_c   1.000
_cell.angle_alpha   90.00
_cell.angle_beta   90.00
_cell.angle_gamma   90.00
#
_symmetry.space_group_name_H-M   'P 1'
#
loop_
_entity.id
_entity.type
_entity.pdbx_description
1 polymer ?
#
loop_
_entity_poly.entity_id
_entity_poly.type
_entity_poly.pdbx_seq_one_letter_code
_entity_poly.pdbx_strand_id
1 'polypeptide(L)'
;MKNYRRLSLAFILLSFLFIGCAPKGNDKDKGKTNGALSNNAAEKVYVAPGEHDSHYAFISGGFSGQLSVYGLPSGRLFRVIPVFSQDPEKGYGYNEETKPMLMTSHGFIPWDDAHHPDISQTNGTLDGRWVFINGNNTPRIARISLETFETEEIIEIPNSAGNHSSSYVTENSEYVVAGTRFAVPFPQKDMPIKDYKGNFKGALSFLKINPESGRMDIAFQIKMPGFDYDKCHPGRDKSHD
;
A
#
# COMPACT_ATOMS: atom_id res chain seq x y z
N MET A 1 59.05 -48.49 -7.23
CA MET A 1 57.58 -48.46 -7.42
C MET A 1 56.78 -47.67 -6.36
N LYS A 2 57.40 -46.99 -5.37
CA LYS A 2 56.66 -46.17 -4.37
C LYS A 2 56.53 -44.67 -4.71
N ASN A 3 57.36 -44.13 -5.62
CA ASN A 3 57.36 -42.68 -5.91
C ASN A 3 56.39 -42.26 -7.03
N TYR A 4 56.02 -43.17 -7.95
CA TYR A 4 55.03 -42.88 -8.99
C TYR A 4 53.60 -42.72 -8.44
N ARG A 5 53.29 -43.40 -7.33
CA ARG A 5 51.97 -43.37 -6.70
C ARG A 5 51.65 -42.03 -6.01
N ARG A 6 52.68 -41.29 -5.57
CA ARG A 6 52.54 -39.94 -4.98
C ARG A 6 52.42 -38.84 -6.03
N LEU A 7 53.08 -39.00 -7.18
CA LEU A 7 52.94 -38.08 -8.32
C LEU A 7 51.55 -38.18 -8.97
N SER A 8 50.99 -39.40 -9.07
CA SER A 8 49.64 -39.60 -9.61
C SER A 8 48.53 -39.03 -8.72
N LEU A 9 48.70 -39.07 -7.39
CA LEU A 9 47.74 -38.44 -6.47
C LEU A 9 47.80 -36.91 -6.51
N ALA A 10 48.99 -36.33 -6.69
CA ALA A 10 49.15 -34.88 -6.81
C ALA A 10 48.55 -34.33 -8.12
N PHE A 11 48.65 -35.08 -9.23
CA PHE A 11 48.02 -34.71 -10.50
C PHE A 11 46.49 -34.79 -10.44
N ILE A 12 45.94 -35.79 -9.76
CA ILE A 12 44.48 -35.94 -9.58
C ILE A 12 43.91 -34.82 -8.68
N LEU A 13 44.62 -34.41 -7.63
CA LEU A 13 44.20 -33.30 -6.78
C LEU A 13 44.28 -31.93 -7.49
N LEU A 14 45.26 -31.74 -8.38
CA LEU A 14 45.43 -30.49 -9.13
C LEU A 14 44.39 -30.36 -10.27
N SER A 15 43.91 -31.47 -10.82
CA SER A 15 42.83 -31.48 -11.83
C SER A 15 41.44 -31.13 -11.28
N PHE A 16 41.23 -31.17 -9.96
CA PHE A 16 39.98 -30.71 -9.35
C PHE A 16 39.91 -29.19 -9.13
N LEU A 17 41.02 -28.46 -9.30
CA LEU A 17 41.09 -27.01 -9.11
C LEU A 17 40.88 -26.19 -10.40
N PHE A 18 40.78 -26.83 -11.57
CA PHE A 18 40.67 -26.14 -12.87
C PHE A 18 39.34 -26.32 -13.61
N ILE A 19 38.29 -26.85 -12.96
CA ILE A 19 36.92 -26.82 -13.53
C ILE A 19 36.26 -25.51 -13.12
N GLY A 20 36.82 -24.41 -13.61
CA GLY A 20 36.28 -23.07 -13.53
C GLY A 20 36.27 -22.45 -14.93
N CYS A 21 35.06 -22.29 -15.47
CA CYS A 21 34.68 -21.49 -16.65
C CYS A 21 35.10 -21.98 -18.05
N ALA A 22 34.13 -22.52 -18.82
CA ALA A 22 33.79 -22.01 -20.16
C ALA A 22 32.41 -22.53 -20.64
N PRO A 23 31.69 -21.80 -21.53
CA PRO A 23 30.25 -21.95 -21.74
C PRO A 23 29.84 -22.73 -23.01
N LYS A 24 28.54 -23.07 -23.04
CA LYS A 24 27.66 -23.46 -24.18
C LYS A 24 27.87 -24.83 -24.85
N GLY A 25 26.79 -25.62 -24.83
CA GLY A 25 26.50 -26.64 -25.84
C GLY A 25 25.54 -27.72 -25.33
N ASN A 26 24.39 -27.86 -26.01
CA ASN A 26 23.37 -28.90 -25.85
C ASN A 26 23.87 -30.24 -25.30
N ASP A 27 23.24 -30.79 -24.27
CA ASP A 27 22.37 -31.96 -24.46
C ASP A 27 21.54 -32.32 -23.21
N LYS A 28 20.51 -33.10 -23.50
CA LYS A 28 19.38 -33.48 -22.65
C LYS A 28 19.76 -34.21 -21.36
N ASP A 29 18.99 -33.85 -20.33
CA ASP A 29 18.47 -34.72 -19.26
C ASP A 29 19.48 -35.49 -18.40
N LYS A 30 19.69 -34.98 -17.18
CA LYS A 30 20.02 -35.78 -15.96
C LYS A 30 19.94 -34.90 -14.71
N GLY A 31 18.92 -35.18 -13.90
CA GLY A 31 18.79 -34.89 -12.47
C GLY A 31 19.58 -33.71 -11.91
N LYS A 32 18.95 -32.53 -11.84
CA LYS A 32 19.42 -31.44 -10.98
C LYS A 32 19.18 -31.80 -9.52
N THR A 33 20.20 -32.36 -8.87
CA THR A 33 20.39 -32.13 -7.44
C THR A 33 20.78 -30.67 -7.26
N ASN A 34 19.80 -29.80 -7.00
CA ASN A 34 20.05 -28.42 -6.63
C ASN A 34 20.79 -28.42 -5.27
N GLY A 35 22.11 -28.27 -5.32
CA GLY A 35 22.92 -28.02 -4.14
C GLY A 35 22.46 -26.73 -3.47
N ALA A 36 22.59 -26.67 -2.15
CA ALA A 36 22.14 -25.57 -1.26
C ALA A 36 22.81 -24.19 -1.50
N LEU A 37 23.37 -23.96 -2.68
CA LEU A 37 24.18 -22.80 -3.06
C LEU A 37 23.67 -22.04 -4.30
N SER A 38 22.56 -22.45 -4.92
CA SER A 38 21.94 -21.74 -6.06
C SER A 38 20.56 -21.17 -5.72
N ASN A 39 20.51 -20.20 -4.82
CA ASN A 39 19.32 -19.37 -4.58
C ASN A 39 19.72 -17.91 -4.76
N ASN A 40 20.11 -17.54 -5.99
CA ASN A 40 20.43 -16.13 -6.26
C ASN A 40 19.14 -15.28 -6.15
N ALA A 41 19.28 -13.97 -5.91
CA ALA A 41 18.11 -13.12 -5.69
C ALA A 41 17.12 -13.12 -6.87
N ALA A 42 17.60 -13.34 -8.10
CA ALA A 42 16.77 -13.39 -9.29
C ALA A 42 15.86 -14.63 -9.32
N GLU A 43 16.37 -15.80 -8.93
CA GLU A 43 15.58 -17.03 -8.84
C GLU A 43 14.46 -16.93 -7.80
N LYS A 44 14.65 -16.13 -6.73
CA LYS A 44 13.65 -15.93 -5.67
C LYS A 44 12.47 -15.05 -6.08
N VAL A 45 12.67 -14.15 -7.04
CA VAL A 45 11.62 -13.23 -7.54
C VAL A 45 11.04 -13.67 -8.88
N TYR A 46 11.59 -14.72 -9.49
CA TYR A 46 11.09 -15.25 -10.74
C TYR A 46 9.82 -16.08 -10.53
N VAL A 47 8.73 -15.68 -11.19
CA VAL A 47 7.47 -16.42 -11.26
C VAL A 47 7.22 -16.79 -12.72
N ALA A 48 7.21 -18.10 -13.02
CA ALA A 48 7.11 -18.60 -14.39
C ALA A 48 5.71 -18.34 -15.01
N PRO A 49 5.58 -18.32 -16.35
CA PRO A 49 4.28 -18.32 -16.99
C PRO A 49 3.42 -19.50 -16.54
N GLY A 50 2.18 -19.24 -16.14
CA GLY A 50 1.27 -20.24 -15.58
C GLY A 50 1.33 -20.36 -14.04
N GLU A 51 2.35 -19.78 -13.40
CA GLU A 51 2.48 -19.74 -11.95
C GLU A 51 1.96 -18.43 -11.35
N HIS A 52 1.52 -18.50 -10.10
CA HIS A 52 0.92 -17.37 -9.39
C HIS A 52 1.91 -16.70 -8.44
N ASP A 53 1.75 -15.39 -8.27
CA ASP A 53 2.34 -14.67 -7.14
C ASP A 53 1.71 -15.15 -5.83
N SER A 54 2.48 -15.06 -4.74
CA SER A 54 2.03 -15.52 -3.41
C SER A 54 1.28 -14.44 -2.64
N HIS A 55 1.49 -13.17 -2.96
CA HIS A 55 0.88 -12.05 -2.26
C HIS A 55 0.43 -10.96 -3.24
N TYR A 56 -0.60 -10.23 -2.82
CA TYR A 56 -0.96 -8.95 -3.42
C TYR A 56 -0.31 -7.81 -2.63
N ALA A 57 0.16 -6.79 -3.35
CA ALA A 57 0.60 -5.53 -2.78
C ALA A 57 -0.28 -4.40 -3.30
N PHE A 58 -0.97 -3.73 -2.37
CA PHE A 58 -1.77 -2.54 -2.64
C PHE A 58 -0.88 -1.31 -2.42
N ILE A 59 -0.50 -0.65 -3.50
CA ILE A 59 0.50 0.40 -3.52
C ILE A 59 -0.16 1.70 -3.93
N SER A 60 0.01 2.73 -3.11
CA SER A 60 -0.41 4.10 -3.44
C SER A 60 0.18 4.53 -4.78
N GLY A 61 -0.64 5.16 -5.61
CA GLY A 61 -0.19 5.81 -6.84
C GLY A 61 0.32 7.24 -6.64
N GLY A 62 0.42 7.73 -5.40
CA GLY A 62 0.76 9.12 -5.07
C GLY A 62 -0.10 10.11 -5.83
N PHE A 63 0.54 11.08 -6.48
CA PHE A 63 -0.10 12.12 -7.31
C PHE A 63 -0.88 11.62 -8.53
N SER A 64 -0.83 10.33 -8.87
CA SER A 64 -1.81 9.79 -9.84
C SER A 64 -3.22 9.73 -9.26
N GLY A 65 -3.36 9.76 -7.93
CA GLY A 65 -4.64 9.65 -7.22
C GLY A 65 -5.27 8.26 -7.24
N GLN A 66 -4.57 7.25 -7.78
CA GLN A 66 -5.09 5.88 -7.94
C GLN A 66 -4.43 4.88 -6.98
N LEU A 67 -4.97 3.67 -6.90
CA LEU A 67 -4.36 2.54 -6.17
C LEU A 67 -3.88 1.47 -7.15
N SER A 68 -2.61 1.08 -7.06
CA SER A 68 -2.05 0.00 -7.89
C SER A 68 -2.01 -1.32 -7.14
N VAL A 69 -2.31 -2.41 -7.82
CA VAL A 69 -2.26 -3.78 -7.30
C VAL A 69 -1.15 -4.53 -8.01
N TYR A 70 -0.15 -4.96 -7.24
CA TYR A 70 0.99 -5.75 -7.74
C TYR A 70 0.96 -7.17 -7.19
N GLY A 71 1.52 -8.11 -7.94
CA GLY A 71 1.85 -9.45 -7.46
C GLY A 71 3.27 -9.50 -6.90
N LEU A 72 3.44 -10.14 -5.74
CA LEU A 72 4.75 -10.43 -5.16
C LEU A 72 5.02 -11.94 -5.09
N PRO A 73 6.26 -12.39 -5.39
CA PRO A 73 7.48 -11.58 -5.49
C PRO A 73 7.81 -11.05 -6.89
N SER A 74 6.99 -11.33 -7.91
CA SER A 74 7.33 -10.98 -9.30
C SER A 74 7.42 -9.47 -9.59
N GLY A 75 6.73 -8.65 -8.79
CA GLY A 75 6.64 -7.21 -8.98
C GLY A 75 5.80 -6.80 -10.20
N ARG A 76 4.98 -7.72 -10.73
CA ARG A 76 4.12 -7.44 -11.89
C ARG A 76 2.90 -6.63 -11.48
N LEU A 77 2.58 -5.57 -12.23
CA LEU A 77 1.34 -4.81 -12.08
C LEU A 77 0.16 -5.63 -12.60
N PHE A 78 -0.84 -5.86 -11.75
CA PHE A 78 -2.06 -6.58 -12.12
C PHE A 78 -3.21 -5.65 -12.45
N ARG A 79 -3.40 -4.57 -11.69
CA ARG A 79 -4.50 -3.63 -11.87
C ARG A 79 -4.17 -2.26 -11.32
N VAL A 80 -4.73 -1.22 -11.92
CA VAL A 80 -4.83 0.12 -11.32
C VAL A 80 -6.31 0.38 -11.07
N ILE A 81 -6.67 0.60 -9.82
CA ILE A 81 -8.03 0.90 -9.36
C ILE A 81 -8.16 2.42 -9.31
N PRO A 82 -9.10 3.03 -10.06
CA PRO A 82 -9.38 4.45 -9.96
C PRO A 82 -9.98 4.80 -8.60
N VAL A 83 -9.54 5.91 -8.02
CA VAL A 83 -9.97 6.39 -6.70
C VAL A 83 -10.26 7.89 -6.76
N PHE A 84 -9.22 8.71 -6.89
CA PHE A 84 -9.33 10.15 -6.73
C PHE A 84 -9.16 10.95 -8.02
N SER A 85 -8.74 10.29 -9.09
CA SER A 85 -8.53 10.92 -10.39
C SER A 85 -9.42 10.29 -11.46
N GLN A 86 -9.77 11.06 -12.48
CA GLN A 86 -10.47 10.52 -13.65
C GLN A 86 -9.65 9.40 -14.31
N ASP A 87 -10.35 8.36 -14.76
CA ASP A 87 -9.78 7.28 -15.56
C ASP A 87 -10.68 7.04 -16.79
N PRO A 88 -10.30 7.59 -17.96
CA PRO A 88 -11.13 7.49 -19.17
C PRO A 88 -11.15 6.08 -19.76
N GLU A 89 -10.14 5.25 -19.51
CA GLU A 89 -10.12 3.85 -19.96
C GLU A 89 -11.28 3.07 -19.32
N LYS A 90 -11.54 3.35 -18.04
CA LYS A 90 -12.56 2.66 -17.23
C LYS A 90 -13.87 3.45 -17.10
N GLY A 91 -13.95 4.65 -17.69
CA GLY A 91 -15.09 5.56 -17.55
C GLY A 91 -15.25 6.18 -16.15
N TYR A 92 -14.26 6.02 -15.27
CA TYR A 92 -14.30 6.54 -13.90
C TYR A 92 -14.17 8.07 -13.89
N GLY A 93 -15.10 8.73 -13.22
CA GLY A 93 -15.32 10.17 -13.27
C GLY A 93 -16.04 10.67 -14.54
N TYR A 94 -16.60 9.76 -15.35
CA TYR A 94 -17.38 10.09 -16.56
C TYR A 94 -18.79 9.49 -16.58
N ASN A 95 -19.03 8.36 -15.90
CA ASN A 95 -20.36 7.79 -15.70
C ASN A 95 -21.05 8.36 -14.43
N GLU A 96 -22.37 8.21 -14.36
CA GLU A 96 -23.19 8.79 -13.29
C GLU A 96 -22.88 8.20 -11.91
N GLU A 97 -22.41 6.96 -11.86
CA GLU A 97 -22.07 6.26 -10.62
C GLU A 97 -20.80 6.83 -9.96
N THR A 98 -19.84 7.34 -10.75
CA THR A 98 -18.52 7.75 -10.23
C THR A 98 -18.26 9.25 -10.34
N LYS A 99 -19.01 10.00 -11.16
CA LYS A 99 -18.98 11.47 -11.18
C LYS A 99 -19.12 12.07 -9.77
N PRO A 100 -20.09 11.65 -8.92
CA PRO A 100 -20.22 12.18 -7.57
C PRO A 100 -19.00 11.93 -6.68
N MET A 101 -18.23 10.86 -6.93
CA MET A 101 -17.02 10.54 -6.16
C MET A 101 -15.91 11.58 -6.34
N LEU A 102 -15.94 12.39 -7.40
CA LEU A 102 -14.97 13.45 -7.67
C LEU A 102 -15.52 14.85 -7.37
N MET A 103 -16.74 14.93 -6.83
CA MET A 103 -17.31 16.18 -6.31
C MET A 103 -16.93 16.34 -4.84
N THR A 104 -16.48 17.54 -4.50
CA THR A 104 -16.01 17.92 -3.16
C THR A 104 -16.75 19.16 -2.70
N SER A 105 -16.56 19.56 -1.44
CA SER A 105 -17.03 20.86 -0.96
C SER A 105 -16.42 22.05 -1.72
N HIS A 106 -15.33 21.82 -2.47
CA HIS A 106 -14.65 22.78 -3.32
C HIS A 106 -14.98 22.66 -4.82
N GLY A 107 -16.01 21.87 -5.17
CA GLY A 107 -16.43 21.63 -6.54
C GLY A 107 -15.82 20.34 -7.13
N PHE A 108 -15.73 20.29 -8.45
CA PHE A 108 -15.21 19.11 -9.16
C PHE A 108 -13.68 19.07 -9.11
N ILE A 109 -13.13 18.06 -8.43
CA ILE A 109 -11.68 17.88 -8.25
C ILE A 109 -11.28 16.48 -8.78
N PRO A 110 -10.87 16.39 -10.06
CA PRO A 110 -10.57 15.12 -10.73
C PRO A 110 -9.12 14.66 -10.54
N TRP A 111 -8.50 14.98 -9.40
CA TRP A 111 -7.13 14.59 -9.07
C TRP A 111 -6.91 14.65 -7.55
N ASP A 112 -5.96 13.87 -7.04
CA ASP A 112 -5.49 13.98 -5.65
C ASP A 112 -4.14 13.27 -5.48
N ASP A 113 -3.59 13.33 -4.27
CA ASP A 113 -2.41 12.58 -3.83
C ASP A 113 -2.84 11.41 -2.93
N ALA A 114 -2.98 10.22 -3.53
CA ALA A 114 -3.36 9.00 -2.81
C ALA A 114 -2.18 8.53 -1.95
N HIS A 115 -2.29 8.49 -0.63
CA HIS A 115 -1.10 8.40 0.22
C HIS A 115 -0.87 7.04 0.89
N HIS A 116 -1.67 6.65 1.88
CA HIS A 116 -1.48 5.42 2.65
C HIS A 116 -2.69 4.47 2.50
N PRO A 117 -2.56 3.40 1.69
CA PRO A 117 -3.53 2.31 1.74
C PRO A 117 -3.35 1.50 3.03
N ASP A 118 -4.47 1.15 3.67
CA ASP A 118 -4.52 0.23 4.80
C ASP A 118 -5.71 -0.73 4.65
N ILE A 119 -5.56 -1.95 5.14
CA ILE A 119 -6.49 -3.06 4.86
C ILE A 119 -7.34 -3.34 6.10
N SER A 120 -8.60 -3.70 5.87
CA SER A 120 -9.51 -4.13 6.93
C SER A 120 -8.97 -5.34 7.71
N GLN A 121 -9.22 -5.31 9.01
CA GLN A 121 -8.78 -6.29 9.98
C GLN A 121 -9.93 -6.82 10.84
N THR A 122 -9.77 -8.06 11.28
CA THR A 122 -10.55 -8.72 12.34
C THR A 122 -9.58 -9.36 13.32
N ASN A 123 -9.70 -9.02 14.60
CA ASN A 123 -8.77 -9.44 15.67
C ASN A 123 -7.29 -9.18 15.33
N GLY A 124 -7.00 -8.04 14.69
CA GLY A 124 -5.64 -7.64 14.31
C GLY A 124 -5.06 -8.38 13.09
N THR A 125 -5.83 -9.27 12.46
CA THR A 125 -5.43 -9.97 11.24
C THR A 125 -6.16 -9.38 10.03
N LEU A 126 -5.45 -9.20 8.91
CA LEU A 126 -6.05 -8.73 7.66
C LEU A 126 -7.14 -9.70 7.22
N ASP A 127 -8.36 -9.20 7.05
CA ASP A 127 -9.52 -10.00 6.62
C ASP A 127 -9.88 -9.79 5.14
N GLY A 128 -9.22 -8.85 4.47
CA GLY A 128 -9.29 -8.70 3.02
C GLY A 128 -10.66 -8.26 2.50
N ARG A 129 -11.51 -7.63 3.32
CA ARG A 129 -12.81 -7.08 2.89
C ARG A 129 -12.63 -5.79 2.10
N TRP A 130 -11.83 -4.86 2.63
CA TRP A 130 -11.66 -3.52 2.06
C TRP A 130 -10.23 -3.01 2.15
N VAL A 131 -9.89 -2.09 1.24
CA VAL A 131 -8.76 -1.17 1.37
C VAL A 131 -9.31 0.22 1.62
N PHE A 132 -8.76 0.91 2.60
CA PHE A 132 -8.98 2.34 2.83
C PHE A 132 -7.75 3.09 2.36
N ILE A 133 -7.96 4.20 1.66
CA ILE A 133 -6.86 5.07 1.23
C ILE A 133 -7.28 6.54 1.34
N ASN A 134 -6.37 7.39 1.75
CA ASN A 134 -6.58 8.83 1.89
C ASN A 134 -6.10 9.61 0.65
N GLY A 135 -6.82 10.68 0.34
CA GLY A 135 -6.36 11.79 -0.50
C GLY A 135 -5.76 12.87 0.38
N ASN A 136 -4.52 13.26 0.11
CA ASN A 136 -3.79 14.22 0.94
C ASN A 136 -4.11 15.68 0.56
N ASN A 137 -4.32 16.00 -0.72
CA ASN A 137 -4.56 17.37 -1.17
C ASN A 137 -5.95 17.86 -0.78
N THR A 138 -6.99 17.16 -1.22
CA THR A 138 -8.34 17.36 -0.66
C THR A 138 -8.48 16.36 0.49
N PRO A 139 -8.71 16.77 1.74
CA PRO A 139 -8.82 15.83 2.85
C PRO A 139 -10.01 14.88 2.67
N ARG A 140 -9.76 13.65 2.23
CA ARG A 140 -10.80 12.62 2.07
C ARG A 140 -10.26 11.21 2.22
N ILE A 141 -11.13 10.25 2.44
CA ILE A 141 -10.81 8.82 2.48
C ILE A 141 -11.74 8.09 1.53
N ALA A 142 -11.19 7.17 0.75
CA ALA A 142 -11.92 6.24 -0.08
C ALA A 142 -11.92 4.84 0.55
N ARG A 143 -13.03 4.13 0.39
CA ARG A 143 -13.13 2.69 0.63
C ARG A 143 -13.21 1.96 -0.72
N ILE A 144 -12.37 0.94 -0.85
CA ILE A 144 -12.25 0.09 -2.03
C ILE A 144 -12.64 -1.32 -1.61
N SER A 145 -13.55 -1.94 -2.35
CA SER A 145 -13.91 -3.34 -2.15
C SER A 145 -12.84 -4.25 -2.76
N LEU A 146 -12.38 -5.22 -1.98
CA LEU A 146 -11.45 -6.25 -2.45
C LEU A 146 -12.15 -7.44 -3.11
N GLU A 147 -13.49 -7.49 -3.04
CA GLU A 147 -14.29 -8.43 -3.83
C GLU A 147 -14.37 -7.97 -5.29
N THR A 148 -14.64 -6.68 -5.52
CA THR A 148 -14.85 -6.12 -6.86
C THR A 148 -13.65 -5.37 -7.42
N PHE A 149 -12.68 -5.00 -6.58
CA PHE A 149 -11.54 -4.13 -6.93
C PHE A 149 -12.00 -2.77 -7.49
N GLU A 150 -13.00 -2.18 -6.84
CA GLU A 150 -13.60 -0.87 -7.19
C GLU A 150 -13.73 0.04 -5.96
N THR A 151 -13.57 1.34 -6.16
CA THR A 151 -13.92 2.34 -5.15
C THR A 151 -15.43 2.43 -5.01
N GLU A 152 -15.93 2.21 -3.80
CA GLU A 152 -17.38 2.18 -3.53
C GLU A 152 -17.86 3.43 -2.79
N GLU A 153 -16.96 4.13 -2.09
CA GLU A 153 -17.30 5.26 -1.25
C GLU A 153 -16.11 6.19 -1.09
N ILE A 154 -16.36 7.50 -1.11
CA ILE A 154 -15.38 8.53 -0.74
C ILE A 154 -16.05 9.52 0.20
N ILE A 155 -15.40 9.83 1.31
CA ILE A 155 -15.89 10.77 2.32
C ILE A 155 -14.85 11.87 2.57
N GLU A 156 -15.30 13.12 2.56
CA GLU A 156 -14.47 14.29 2.84
C GLU A 156 -14.36 14.55 4.35
N ILE A 157 -13.17 14.91 4.82
CA ILE A 157 -12.83 15.10 6.22
C ILE A 157 -12.81 16.60 6.54
N PRO A 158 -13.76 17.11 7.34
CA PRO A 158 -13.81 18.53 7.71
C PRO A 158 -12.71 18.88 8.72
N ASN A 159 -12.44 20.17 8.90
CA ASN A 159 -11.46 20.69 9.86
C ASN A 159 -10.06 20.07 9.69
N SER A 160 -9.68 19.78 8.44
CA SER A 160 -8.45 19.09 8.08
C SER A 160 -7.79 19.78 6.89
N ALA A 161 -6.47 19.65 6.79
CA ALA A 161 -5.65 20.04 5.65
C ALA A 161 -4.41 19.15 5.57
N GLY A 162 -4.06 18.72 4.36
CA GLY A 162 -2.98 17.75 4.18
C GLY A 162 -3.32 16.45 4.90
N ASN A 163 -4.34 15.72 4.47
CA ASN A 163 -4.73 14.49 5.17
C ASN A 163 -3.66 13.43 4.94
N HIS A 164 -2.61 13.39 5.78
CA HIS A 164 -1.44 12.52 5.61
C HIS A 164 -1.40 11.42 6.67
N SER A 165 -1.71 11.76 7.93
CA SER A 165 -1.81 10.81 9.05
C SER A 165 -3.09 9.97 8.96
N SER A 166 -3.31 9.34 7.81
CA SER A 166 -4.50 8.62 7.38
C SER A 166 -4.11 7.75 6.19
N SER A 167 -4.88 6.74 5.80
CA SER A 167 -5.95 6.10 6.58
C SER A 167 -5.37 4.97 7.41
N TYR A 168 -5.71 4.91 8.70
CA TYR A 168 -5.23 3.83 9.58
C TYR A 168 -6.38 3.12 10.28
N VAL A 169 -6.48 1.81 10.06
CA VAL A 169 -7.62 0.98 10.46
C VAL A 169 -7.36 0.36 11.84
N THR A 170 -8.36 0.39 12.73
CA THR A 170 -8.27 -0.30 14.02
C THR A 170 -8.31 -1.83 13.85
N GLU A 171 -7.86 -2.57 14.86
CA GLU A 171 -7.67 -4.03 14.78
C GLU A 171 -8.93 -4.85 14.40
N ASN A 172 -10.12 -4.28 14.58
CA ASN A 172 -11.40 -4.90 14.24
C ASN A 172 -12.17 -4.14 13.14
N SER A 173 -11.51 -3.21 12.46
CA SER A 173 -12.15 -2.30 11.51
C SER A 173 -13.38 -1.60 12.12
N GLU A 174 -13.26 -1.15 13.36
CA GLU A 174 -14.32 -0.34 14.00
C GLU A 174 -14.23 1.10 13.54
N TYR A 175 -12.99 1.58 13.33
CA TYR A 175 -12.71 2.91 12.83
C TYR A 175 -11.60 2.92 11.78
N VAL A 176 -11.72 3.88 10.85
CA VAL A 176 -10.57 4.45 10.13
C VAL A 176 -10.21 5.77 10.81
N VAL A 177 -8.94 5.95 11.13
CA VAL A 177 -8.42 7.17 11.75
C VAL A 177 -7.78 8.09 10.70
N ALA A 178 -8.06 9.39 10.80
CA ALA A 178 -7.53 10.42 9.92
C ALA A 178 -7.04 11.64 10.71
N GLY A 179 -5.76 11.96 10.61
CA GLY A 179 -5.17 13.16 11.20
C GLY A 179 -4.91 14.27 10.18
N THR A 180 -5.16 15.51 10.58
CA THR A 180 -4.73 16.69 9.80
C THR A 180 -3.21 16.86 9.88
N ARG A 181 -2.51 16.90 8.74
CA ARG A 181 -1.06 17.18 8.74
C ARG A 181 -0.77 18.62 9.05
N PHE A 182 -1.57 19.54 8.53
CA PHE A 182 -1.39 20.96 8.80
C PHE A 182 -2.46 21.40 9.77
N ALA A 183 -2.07 22.13 10.81
CA ALA A 183 -3.06 22.78 11.65
C ALA A 183 -3.91 23.74 10.81
N VAL A 184 -5.21 23.81 11.08
CA VAL A 184 -6.14 24.72 10.41
C VAL A 184 -6.87 25.57 11.44
N PRO A 185 -7.43 26.73 11.08
CA PRO A 185 -8.39 27.42 11.93
C PRO A 185 -9.49 26.44 12.39
N PHE A 186 -9.89 26.50 13.64
CA PHE A 186 -10.89 25.57 14.18
C PHE A 186 -12.02 26.34 14.90
N PRO A 187 -13.27 26.35 14.36
CA PRO A 187 -13.69 25.68 13.12
C PRO A 187 -13.02 26.30 11.87
N GLN A 188 -12.97 25.52 10.79
CA GLN A 188 -12.31 25.90 9.55
C GLN A 188 -12.97 27.12 8.90
N LYS A 189 -12.19 28.18 8.69
CA LYS A 189 -12.60 29.46 8.12
C LYS A 189 -11.39 30.25 7.65
N ASP A 190 -11.60 31.24 6.79
CA ASP A 190 -10.54 32.20 6.46
C ASP A 190 -10.12 33.01 7.68
N MET A 191 -8.81 33.22 7.82
CA MET A 191 -8.22 33.93 8.95
C MET A 191 -6.96 34.69 8.54
N PRO A 192 -6.80 35.96 8.95
CA PRO A 192 -5.54 36.68 8.79
C PRO A 192 -4.40 36.01 9.55
N ILE A 193 -3.18 36.02 8.97
CA ILE A 193 -1.98 35.42 9.59
C ILE A 193 -1.72 35.95 11.00
N LYS A 194 -2.00 37.24 11.26
CA LYS A 194 -1.84 37.86 12.58
C LYS A 194 -2.67 37.17 13.68
N ASP A 195 -3.77 36.52 13.31
CA ASP A 195 -4.69 35.84 14.22
C ASP A 195 -4.40 34.34 14.32
N TYR A 196 -3.36 33.83 13.63
CA TYR A 196 -2.98 32.40 13.62
C TYR A 196 -2.80 31.82 15.04
N LYS A 197 -2.05 32.55 15.89
CA LYS A 197 -1.60 32.06 17.18
C LYS A 197 -2.79 31.74 18.08
N GLY A 198 -2.91 30.47 18.45
CA GLY A 198 -3.95 29.97 19.34
C GLY A 198 -5.26 29.58 18.66
N ASN A 199 -5.51 30.03 17.43
CA ASN A 199 -6.72 29.70 16.66
C ASN A 199 -6.56 28.46 15.77
N PHE A 200 -5.34 28.16 15.35
CA PHE A 200 -5.04 26.95 14.60
C PHE A 200 -4.99 25.74 15.55
N LYS A 201 -5.62 24.64 15.13
CA LYS A 201 -5.72 23.37 15.88
C LYS A 201 -5.50 22.19 14.95
N GLY A 202 -5.09 21.07 15.54
CA GLY A 202 -5.16 19.77 14.88
C GLY A 202 -6.53 19.13 15.10
N ALA A 203 -6.97 18.32 14.16
CA ALA A 203 -8.12 17.44 14.27
C ALA A 203 -7.69 16.00 14.01
N LEU A 204 -8.03 15.09 14.92
CA LEU A 204 -7.94 13.64 14.71
C LEU A 204 -9.36 13.13 14.55
N SER A 205 -9.69 12.67 13.35
CA SER A 205 -11.02 12.21 12.96
C SER A 205 -11.11 10.71 13.08
N PHE A 206 -12.21 10.23 13.67
CA PHE A 206 -12.54 8.81 13.76
C PHE A 206 -13.77 8.56 12.92
N LEU A 207 -13.59 7.79 11.86
CA LEU A 207 -14.67 7.39 10.96
C LEU A 207 -15.10 5.99 11.34
N LYS A 208 -16.34 5.83 11.81
CA LYS A 208 -16.89 4.52 12.13
C LYS A 208 -17.15 3.76 10.84
N ILE A 209 -16.82 2.47 10.84
CA ILE A 209 -17.08 1.57 9.72
C ILE A 209 -18.28 0.70 10.10
N ASN A 210 -19.28 0.63 9.24
CA ASN A 210 -20.35 -0.35 9.40
C ASN A 210 -19.80 -1.78 9.14
N PRO A 211 -19.94 -2.73 10.08
CA PRO A 211 -19.26 -4.02 9.98
C PRO A 211 -19.73 -4.92 8.84
N GLU A 212 -20.97 -4.73 8.36
CA GLU A 212 -21.57 -5.52 7.29
C GLU A 212 -21.31 -4.90 5.92
N SER A 213 -21.56 -3.59 5.79
CA SER A 213 -21.51 -2.88 4.50
C SER A 213 -20.19 -2.15 4.23
N GLY A 214 -19.35 -1.97 5.26
CA GLY A 214 -18.14 -1.16 5.18
C GLY A 214 -18.38 0.35 5.14
N ARG A 215 -19.63 0.82 5.10
CA ARG A 215 -19.94 2.25 4.99
C ARG A 215 -19.26 3.08 6.08
N MET A 216 -18.65 4.17 5.68
CA MET A 216 -17.94 5.09 6.56
C MET A 216 -18.84 6.25 7.01
N ASP A 217 -18.81 6.59 8.29
CA ASP A 217 -19.42 7.81 8.82
C ASP A 217 -18.50 8.49 9.84
N ILE A 218 -18.45 9.82 9.85
CA ILE A 218 -17.61 10.55 10.80
C ILE A 218 -18.28 10.46 12.17
N ALA A 219 -17.69 9.68 13.08
CA ALA A 219 -18.23 9.51 14.43
C ALA A 219 -17.92 10.71 15.32
N PHE A 220 -16.65 11.12 15.36
CA PHE A 220 -16.21 12.28 16.13
C PHE A 220 -14.82 12.77 15.68
N GLN A 221 -14.46 13.98 16.11
CA GLN A 221 -13.10 14.52 16.00
C GLN A 221 -12.56 14.88 17.37
N ILE A 222 -11.29 14.56 17.62
CA ILE A 222 -10.55 15.03 18.79
C ILE A 222 -9.81 16.30 18.39
N LYS A 223 -10.16 17.41 19.04
CA LYS A 223 -9.48 18.69 18.86
C LYS A 223 -8.15 18.67 19.63
N MET A 224 -7.07 18.86 18.89
CA MET A 224 -5.71 18.83 19.40
C MET A 224 -5.06 20.22 19.32
N PRO A 225 -3.93 20.46 20.03
CA PRO A 225 -3.13 21.67 19.80
C PRO A 225 -2.73 21.82 18.32
N GLY A 226 -2.42 23.05 17.90
CA GLY A 226 -2.00 23.34 16.53
C GLY A 226 -0.58 22.85 16.25
N PHE A 227 -0.45 21.56 16.00
CA PHE A 227 0.77 20.90 15.53
C PHE A 227 0.52 20.27 14.17
N ASP A 228 1.61 19.96 13.49
CA ASP A 228 1.57 19.22 12.25
C ASP A 228 1.65 17.71 12.52
N TYR A 229 0.51 17.01 12.39
CA TYR A 229 0.43 15.56 12.67
C TYR A 229 0.81 14.78 11.42
N ASP A 230 2.09 14.43 11.30
CA ASP A 230 2.61 13.79 10.08
C ASP A 230 2.18 12.33 9.96
N LYS A 231 2.27 11.52 11.02
CA LYS A 231 1.88 10.11 11.00
C LYS A 231 1.16 9.70 12.27
N CYS A 232 0.26 8.73 12.14
CA CYS A 232 -0.31 8.00 13.25
C CYS A 232 -0.40 6.52 12.87
N HIS A 233 -0.58 5.67 13.84
CA HIS A 233 -1.00 4.30 13.62
C HIS A 233 -1.70 3.86 14.91
N PRO A 234 -2.84 3.17 14.87
CA PRO A 234 -3.42 2.59 16.07
C PRO A 234 -2.38 1.67 16.71
N GLY A 235 -2.15 1.86 18.01
CA GLY A 235 -1.30 0.95 18.77
C GLY A 235 -1.89 -0.45 18.64
N ARG A 236 -1.07 -1.39 18.19
CA ARG A 236 -1.34 -2.81 18.26
C ARG A 236 -0.64 -3.25 19.54
N ASP A 237 -1.37 -3.69 20.55
CA ASP A 237 -0.77 -4.21 21.80
C ASP A 237 0.12 -5.43 21.47
N LYS A 238 0.48 -6.26 22.44
CA LYS A 238 1.09 -7.56 22.14
C LYS A 238 0.25 -8.29 21.08
N SER A 239 0.94 -8.91 20.13
CA SER A 239 0.34 -9.87 19.19
C SER A 239 -0.61 -10.77 19.97
N HIS A 240 -1.84 -10.93 19.47
CA HIS A 240 -2.85 -11.80 20.09
C HIS A 240 -2.50 -13.29 19.93
N ASP A 241 -1.42 -13.59 19.20
CA ASP A 241 -0.80 -14.91 18.98
C ASP A 241 0.65 -14.96 19.50
#